data_AF-A0A521JW53-F1
#
_entry.id   AF-A0A521JW53-F1
#
_cell.length_a   1.000
_cell.length_b   1.000
_cell.length_c   1.000
_cell.angle_alpha   90.00
_cell.angle_beta   90.00
_cell.angle_gamma   90.00
#
_symmetry.space_group_name_H-M   'P 1'
#
loop_
_entity.id
_entity.type
_entity.pdbx_description
1 polymer ?
#
loop_
_entity_poly.entity_id
_entity_poly.type
_entity_poly.pdbx_seq_one_letter_code
_entity_poly.pdbx_strand_id
1 'polypeptide(L)'
;MPSKAGISFWLLLGLLGWLSPMPSLAAQETQAETPALLLTAIGLGHPPRNASSPTQAKAMAERGAFVDAIRKLAQRSGRAAPLDYRGPVKVGAAVKGFRITKVARHPDGTVEVEVALSAPAKTP
;
A
#
# COMPACT_ATOMS: atom_id res chain seq x y z
N MET A 1 73.30 -23.12 -41.46
CA MET A 1 72.65 -24.23 -40.74
C MET A 1 71.30 -24.54 -41.40
N PRO A 2 70.93 -25.83 -41.50
CA PRO A 2 69.86 -26.33 -42.35
C PRO A 2 68.46 -26.29 -41.71
N SER A 3 67.48 -26.30 -42.61
CA SER A 3 66.12 -26.87 -42.55
C SER A 3 65.85 -27.91 -41.46
N LYS A 4 64.64 -27.88 -40.88
CA LYS A 4 63.63 -28.97 -40.99
C LYS A 4 62.40 -28.72 -40.10
N ALA A 5 61.24 -28.95 -40.71
CA ALA A 5 60.01 -29.58 -40.18
C ALA A 5 59.42 -29.06 -38.84
N GLY A 6 58.14 -28.73 -38.71
CA GLY A 6 56.99 -29.25 -39.42
C GLY A 6 55.98 -29.83 -38.42
N ILE A 7 54.74 -29.96 -38.90
CA ILE A 7 53.64 -30.78 -38.36
C ILE A 7 52.62 -30.02 -37.49
N SER A 8 51.68 -29.43 -38.23
CA SER A 8 50.23 -29.43 -38.03
C SER A 8 49.69 -30.42 -36.99
N PHE A 9 48.77 -29.97 -36.15
CA PHE A 9 47.68 -30.84 -35.66
C PHE A 9 46.44 -30.01 -35.27
N TRP A 10 45.86 -29.33 -36.24
CA TRP A 10 44.43 -29.04 -36.22
C TRP A 10 43.71 -30.36 -36.50
N LEU A 11 43.23 -31.05 -35.46
CA LEU A 11 42.10 -32.00 -35.50
C LEU A 11 42.08 -32.83 -34.21
N LEU A 12 41.19 -32.53 -33.27
CA LEU A 12 40.11 -33.43 -32.84
C LEU A 12 39.52 -32.98 -31.49
N LEU A 13 38.19 -32.93 -31.45
CA LEU A 13 37.36 -33.23 -30.29
C LEU A 13 37.56 -32.38 -29.02
N GLY A 14 36.80 -31.29 -28.96
CA GLY A 14 36.44 -30.62 -27.70
C GLY A 14 34.98 -30.15 -27.73
N LEU A 15 34.10 -30.93 -28.34
CA LEU A 15 32.67 -30.67 -28.43
C LEU A 15 31.98 -31.32 -27.23
N LEU A 16 32.30 -30.88 -26.01
CA LEU A 16 31.60 -31.31 -24.81
C LEU A 16 31.86 -30.32 -23.67
N GLY A 17 30.80 -29.73 -23.16
CA GLY A 17 30.85 -28.92 -21.96
C GLY A 17 30.69 -27.44 -22.27
N TRP A 18 29.44 -27.04 -22.48
CA TRP A 18 28.83 -25.84 -21.86
C TRP A 18 27.35 -26.16 -21.67
N LEU A 19 27.09 -27.21 -20.90
CA LEU A 19 25.79 -27.35 -20.24
C LEU A 19 25.89 -26.51 -18.97
N SER A 20 25.72 -25.19 -19.12
CA SER A 20 25.51 -24.33 -17.96
C SER A 20 24.27 -24.87 -17.24
N PRO A 21 24.36 -25.30 -15.97
CA PRO A 21 23.16 -25.62 -15.22
C PRO A 21 22.34 -24.34 -15.16
N MET A 22 21.16 -24.35 -15.78
CA MET A 22 20.20 -23.28 -15.58
C MET A 22 20.02 -23.12 -14.07
N PRO A 23 20.05 -21.90 -13.52
CA PRO A 23 19.51 -21.69 -12.19
C PRO A 23 18.04 -22.12 -12.25
N SER A 24 17.79 -23.31 -11.72
CA SER A 24 16.47 -23.81 -11.35
C SER A 24 15.70 -22.65 -10.73
N LEU A 25 14.47 -22.43 -11.19
CA LEU A 25 13.45 -21.61 -10.53
C LEU A 25 13.14 -22.21 -9.14
N ALA A 26 14.15 -22.30 -8.28
CA ALA A 26 14.00 -22.52 -6.87
C ALA A 26 13.31 -21.26 -6.36
N ALA A 27 11.99 -21.40 -6.21
CA ALA A 27 11.24 -20.81 -5.14
C ALA A 27 11.69 -19.39 -4.80
N GLN A 28 11.18 -18.41 -5.55
CA GLN A 28 10.72 -17.21 -4.88
C GLN A 28 9.62 -17.67 -3.92
N GLU A 29 10.04 -18.15 -2.75
CA GLU A 29 9.27 -18.04 -1.53
C GLU A 29 8.98 -16.55 -1.42
N THR A 30 7.85 -16.17 -2.01
CA THR A 30 7.16 -14.94 -1.69
C THR A 30 7.02 -15.04 -0.20
N GLN A 31 7.89 -14.34 0.53
CA GLN A 31 7.76 -14.14 1.95
C GLN A 31 6.33 -13.67 2.10
N ALA A 32 5.47 -14.56 2.57
CA ALA A 32 4.16 -14.22 3.02
C ALA A 32 4.42 -13.35 4.26
N GLU A 33 4.70 -12.06 4.02
CA GLU A 33 4.46 -11.01 4.99
C GLU A 33 3.08 -11.32 5.50
N THR A 34 3.03 -11.86 6.73
CA THR A 34 1.78 -12.03 7.44
C THR A 34 1.14 -10.66 7.37
N PRO A 35 0.03 -10.46 6.63
CA PRO A 35 -0.40 -9.11 6.31
C PRO A 35 -0.71 -8.47 7.64
N ALA A 36 0.12 -7.52 8.06
CA ALA A 36 -0.18 -6.70 9.21
C ALA A 36 -1.59 -6.19 8.93
N LEU A 37 -2.56 -6.57 9.77
CA LEU A 37 -3.97 -6.32 9.53
C LEU A 37 -4.15 -4.82 9.29
N LEU A 38 -4.23 -4.45 8.01
CA LEU A 38 -4.28 -3.07 7.57
C LEU A 38 -5.74 -2.68 7.64
N LEU A 39 -6.08 -1.99 8.71
CA LEU A 39 -7.42 -1.50 8.90
C LEU A 39 -7.60 -0.26 8.04
N THR A 40 -8.29 -0.43 6.92
CA THR A 40 -8.60 0.68 6.00
C THR A 40 -9.98 1.26 6.29
N ALA A 41 -10.16 2.53 5.99
CA ALA A 41 -11.45 3.20 6.00
C ALA A 41 -11.50 4.28 4.91
N ILE A 42 -12.65 4.41 4.26
CA ILE A 42 -12.91 5.41 3.23
C ILE A 42 -13.91 6.42 3.79
N GLY A 43 -13.51 7.69 3.79
CA GLY A 43 -14.36 8.81 4.13
C GLY A 43 -14.81 9.58 2.90
N LEU A 44 -16.02 10.15 2.97
CA LEU A 44 -16.63 10.93 1.90
C LEU A 44 -16.86 12.36 2.36
N GLY A 45 -16.53 13.32 1.51
CA GLY A 45 -16.71 14.73 1.78
C GLY A 45 -17.36 15.42 0.59
N HIS A 46 -18.48 16.09 0.86
CA HIS A 46 -19.23 16.81 -0.15
C HIS A 46 -18.94 18.31 -0.06
N PRO A 47 -18.83 19.00 -1.19
CA PRO A 47 -18.67 20.45 -1.19
C PRO A 47 -19.96 21.11 -0.65
N PRO A 48 -19.86 22.05 0.30
CA PRO A 48 -21.03 22.75 0.82
C PRO A 48 -21.63 23.67 -0.25
N ARG A 49 -22.97 23.67 -0.34
CA ARG A 49 -23.72 24.50 -1.32
C ARG A 49 -23.54 26.00 -1.11
N ASN A 50 -23.22 26.41 0.12
CA ASN A 50 -23.07 27.81 0.54
C ASN A 50 -21.61 28.25 0.67
N ALA A 51 -20.68 27.58 -0.01
CA ALA A 51 -19.29 28.03 -0.07
C ALA A 51 -19.18 29.38 -0.77
N SER A 52 -18.36 30.29 -0.24
CA SER A 52 -18.10 31.60 -0.84
C SER A 52 -17.21 31.52 -2.08
N SER A 53 -16.50 30.41 -2.28
CA SER A 53 -15.67 30.16 -3.46
C SER A 53 -15.53 28.67 -3.78
N PRO A 54 -15.24 28.29 -5.03
CA PRO A 54 -15.00 26.89 -5.41
C PRO A 54 -13.79 26.30 -4.68
N THR A 55 -12.75 27.10 -4.44
CA THR A 55 -11.57 26.69 -3.67
C THR A 55 -11.92 26.36 -2.22
N GLN A 56 -12.78 27.18 -1.59
CA GLN A 56 -13.27 26.90 -0.24
C GLN A 56 -14.11 25.63 -0.21
N ALA A 57 -15.02 25.46 -1.18
CA ALA A 57 -15.86 24.27 -1.28
C ALA A 57 -15.03 22.99 -1.33
N LYS A 58 -13.98 23.00 -2.17
CA LYS A 58 -13.03 21.90 -2.30
C LYS A 58 -12.28 21.62 -1.01
N ALA A 59 -11.72 22.64 -0.36
CA ALA A 59 -11.01 22.47 0.90
C ALA A 59 -11.91 21.91 2.01
N MET A 60 -13.18 22.30 2.03
CA MET A 60 -14.17 21.76 2.97
C MET A 60 -14.54 20.31 2.65
N ALA A 61 -14.70 19.97 1.37
CA ALA A 61 -14.93 18.59 0.93
C ALA A 61 -13.75 17.68 1.33
N GLU A 62 -12.51 18.10 1.08
CA GLU A 62 -11.32 17.34 1.47
C GLU A 62 -11.23 17.11 2.98
N ARG A 63 -11.48 18.17 3.77
CA ARG A 63 -11.50 18.07 5.24
C ARG A 63 -12.63 17.17 5.73
N GLY A 64 -13.82 17.28 5.14
CA GLY A 64 -14.97 16.44 5.45
C GLY A 64 -14.67 14.97 5.19
N ALA A 65 -14.11 14.66 4.02
CA ALA A 65 -13.71 13.30 3.64
C ALA A 65 -12.68 12.74 4.63
N PHE A 66 -11.66 13.53 4.98
CA PHE A 66 -10.64 13.11 5.94
C PHE A 66 -11.21 12.84 7.34
N VAL A 67 -12.03 13.74 7.89
CA VAL A 67 -12.65 13.56 9.21
C VAL A 67 -13.57 12.34 9.22
N ASP A 68 -14.35 12.13 8.16
CA ASP A 68 -15.21 10.96 8.03
C ASP A 68 -14.40 9.66 7.96
N ALA A 69 -13.27 9.67 7.25
CA ALA A 69 -12.38 8.52 7.14
C ALA A 69 -11.76 8.16 8.49
N ILE A 70 -11.26 9.15 9.24
CA ILE A 70 -10.71 8.96 10.59
C ILE A 70 -11.78 8.47 11.57
N ARG A 71 -13.00 9.02 11.51
CA ARG A 71 -14.13 8.57 12.34
C ARG A 71 -14.44 7.09 12.10
N LYS A 72 -14.58 6.70 10.83
CA LYS A 72 -14.84 5.30 10.45
C LYS A 72 -13.70 4.38 10.87
N LEU A 73 -12.45 4.83 10.73
CA LEU A 73 -11.28 4.08 11.17
C LEU A 73 -11.26 3.92 12.70
N ALA A 74 -11.59 4.97 13.45
CA ALA A 74 -11.70 4.92 14.90
C ALA A 74 -12.78 3.92 15.34
N GLN A 75 -13.94 3.91 14.69
CA GLN A 75 -15.03 2.95 14.94
C GLN A 75 -14.59 1.52 14.65
N ARG A 76 -13.98 1.27 13.48
CA ARG A 76 -13.47 -0.06 13.10
C ARG A 76 -12.37 -0.56 14.04
N SER A 77 -11.56 0.34 14.58
CA SER A 77 -10.49 0.00 15.52
C SER A 77 -10.96 -0.13 16.98
N GLY A 78 -12.25 0.06 17.26
CA GLY A 78 -12.81 0.03 18.61
C GLY A 78 -12.42 1.23 19.50
N ARG A 79 -11.77 2.25 18.93
CA ARG A 79 -11.35 3.46 19.65
C ARG A 79 -12.46 4.51 19.76
N ALA A 80 -13.44 4.48 18.86
CA ALA A 80 -14.61 5.36 18.92
C ALA A 80 -15.87 4.55 19.16
N ALA A 81 -16.81 5.17 19.87
CA ALA A 81 -18.13 4.62 20.06
C ALA A 81 -18.91 4.56 18.72
N PRO A 82 -19.80 3.58 18.55
CA PRO A 82 -20.69 3.52 17.40
C PRO A 82 -21.70 4.68 17.44
N LEU A 83 -22.36 4.95 16.31
CA LEU A 83 -23.19 6.14 16.11
C LEU A 83 -24.40 6.21 17.07
N ASP A 84 -24.88 5.04 17.50
CA ASP A 84 -26.04 4.80 18.36
C ASP A 84 -25.68 4.70 19.84
N TYR A 85 -24.44 5.01 20.22
CA TYR A 85 -23.98 4.97 21.60
C TYR A 85 -24.71 6.02 22.48
N ARG A 86 -25.33 5.55 23.58
CA ARG A 86 -26.10 6.39 24.54
C ARG A 86 -25.44 6.56 25.91
N GLY A 87 -24.21 6.09 26.08
CA GLY A 87 -23.48 6.16 27.34
C GLY A 87 -22.64 7.43 27.50
N PRO A 88 -21.93 7.59 28.63
CA PRO A 88 -20.98 8.68 28.82
C PRO A 88 -19.81 8.56 27.83
N VAL A 89 -19.63 9.58 26.99
CA VAL A 89 -18.55 9.60 25.98
C VAL A 89 -17.28 10.17 26.61
N LYS A 90 -16.18 9.40 26.57
CA LYS A 90 -14.84 9.94 26.84
C LYS A 90 -14.32 10.62 25.58
N VAL A 91 -14.25 11.95 25.61
CA VAL A 91 -13.62 12.74 24.54
C VAL A 91 -12.10 12.55 24.65
N GLY A 92 -11.44 12.16 23.56
CA GLY A 92 -9.97 12.07 23.52
C GLY A 92 -9.36 10.82 22.88
N ALA A 93 -10.16 9.90 22.33
CA ALA A 93 -9.63 8.77 21.58
C ALA A 93 -9.03 9.23 20.24
N ALA A 94 -7.74 9.59 20.26
CA ALA A 94 -7.00 9.95 19.07
C ALA A 94 -6.52 8.70 18.32
N VAL A 95 -6.86 8.59 17.04
CA VAL A 95 -6.22 7.62 16.14
C VAL A 95 -4.86 8.20 15.76
N LYS A 96 -3.78 7.59 16.25
CA LYS A 96 -2.39 7.93 15.88
C LYS A 96 -1.85 6.88 14.90
N GLY A 97 -0.92 7.28 14.04
CA GLY A 97 -0.20 6.35 13.14
C GLY A 97 -0.98 5.90 11.90
N PHE A 98 -2.05 6.60 11.52
CA PHE A 98 -2.71 6.36 10.23
C PHE A 98 -1.89 6.96 9.08
N ARG A 99 -2.07 6.41 7.88
CA ARG A 99 -1.51 6.94 6.63
C ARG A 99 -2.65 7.17 5.65
N ILE A 100 -2.54 8.23 4.85
CA ILE A 100 -3.46 8.46 3.73
C ILE A 100 -2.94 7.63 2.56
N THR A 101 -3.74 6.67 2.10
CA THR A 101 -3.35 5.77 1.00
C THR A 101 -3.78 6.35 -0.34
N LYS A 102 -5.00 6.91 -0.40
CA LYS A 102 -5.61 7.38 -1.64
C LYS A 102 -6.48 8.59 -1.40
N VAL A 103 -6.45 9.52 -2.34
CA VAL A 103 -7.39 10.65 -2.42
C VAL A 103 -7.99 10.65 -3.82
N ALA A 104 -9.29 10.42 -3.94
CA ALA A 104 -10.01 10.49 -5.21
C ALA A 104 -10.88 11.73 -5.23
N ARG A 105 -10.89 12.44 -6.35
CA ARG A 105 -11.73 13.61 -6.57
C ARG A 105 -12.68 13.31 -7.71
N HIS A 106 -13.96 13.52 -7.48
CA HIS A 106 -15.02 13.27 -8.43
C HIS A 106 -15.41 14.56 -9.17
N PRO A 107 -15.98 14.45 -10.38
CA PRO A 107 -16.37 15.60 -11.20
C PRO A 107 -17.51 16.44 -10.59
N ASP A 108 -18.29 15.86 -9.68
CA ASP A 108 -19.32 16.55 -8.89
C ASP A 108 -18.74 17.40 -7.74
N GLY A 109 -17.42 17.37 -7.54
CA GLY A 109 -16.72 18.06 -6.46
C GLY A 109 -16.64 17.26 -5.15
N THR A 110 -17.20 16.05 -5.11
CA THR A 110 -17.08 15.12 -3.98
C THR A 110 -15.66 14.60 -3.88
N VAL A 111 -15.18 14.41 -2.65
CA VAL A 111 -13.85 13.88 -2.37
C VAL A 111 -13.96 12.60 -1.55
N GLU A 112 -13.17 11.61 -1.94
CA GLU A 112 -12.96 10.38 -1.16
C GLU A 112 -11.54 10.36 -0.62
N VAL A 113 -11.41 10.04 0.66
CA VAL A 113 -10.10 9.87 1.30
C VAL A 113 -10.06 8.49 1.92
N GLU A 114 -9.08 7.69 1.51
CA GLU A 114 -8.77 6.40 2.10
C GLU A 114 -7.63 6.54 3.09
N VAL A 115 -7.88 6.13 4.33
CA VAL A 115 -6.88 6.06 5.39
C VAL A 115 -6.66 4.61 5.80
N ALA A 116 -5.41 4.29 6.11
CA ALA A 116 -5.01 2.98 6.59
C ALA A 116 -4.30 3.09 7.94
N LEU A 117 -4.62 2.20 8.86
CA LEU A 117 -3.92 2.02 10.12
C LEU A 117 -3.31 0.62 10.16
N SER A 118 -2.02 0.54 10.42
CA SER A 118 -1.39 -0.73 10.77
C SER A 118 -1.89 -1.13 12.16
N ALA A 119 -2.72 -2.17 12.23
CA ALA A 119 -3.14 -2.68 13.52
C ALA A 119 -1.95 -3.40 14.18
N PRO A 120 -1.67 -3.18 15.48
CA PRO A 120 -0.79 -4.09 16.20
C PRO A 120 -1.42 -5.49 16.15
N ALA A 121 -0.63 -6.50 15.81
CA ALA A 121 -1.08 -7.89 15.80
C ALA A 121 -1.76 -8.19 17.14
N LYS A 122 -3.03 -8.61 17.10
CA LYS A 122 -3.76 -9.02 18.30
C LYS A 122 -3.02 -10.23 18.87
N THR A 123 -2.28 -10.03 19.96
CA THR A 123 -1.65 -11.12 20.69
C THR A 123 -2.78 -11.93 21.33
N PRO A 124 -2.85 -13.26 21.10
CA PRO A 124 -3.90 -14.12 21.62
C PRO A 124 -3.92 -14.16 23.16
#